data_AF-A0A0K0E8I3-F1
#
_entry.id   AF-A0A0K0E8I3-F1
#
_cell.length_a   1.000
_cell.length_b   1.000
_cell.length_c   1.000
_cell.angle_alpha   90.00
_cell.angle_beta   90.00
_cell.angle_gamma   90.00
#
_symmetry.space_group_name_H-M   'P 1'
#
loop_
_entity.id
_entity.type
_entity.pdbx_description
1 polymer ?
#
loop_
_entity_poly.entity_id
_entity_poly.type
_entity_poly.pdbx_seq_one_letter_code
_entity_poly.pdbx_strand_id
1 'polypeptide(L)'
;MIRLNKLIISTFFISLFSISLLAAIEEDNFYTVEECRDIGYNKDTLKCSTCDKLTQFSLEELYTDCKSCCLEEKNQIHEKYAFAYIEYCECNIARFPQAHAFIKSDMASEWGSQLKVKHVRGSLPTLVMKDKRGVTMKSFNIESWDTNTIKEFLNGWLE
;
A
#
# COMPACT_ATOMS: atom_id res chain seq x y z
N MET A 1 -11.09 -38.09 53.09
CA MET A 1 -10.44 -38.35 51.78
C MET A 1 -11.13 -37.62 50.61
N ILE A 2 -12.47 -37.66 50.48
CA ILE A 2 -13.22 -37.03 49.35
C ILE A 2 -13.03 -35.50 49.22
N ARG A 3 -12.97 -34.76 50.34
CA ARG A 3 -12.75 -33.29 50.31
C ARG A 3 -11.37 -32.88 49.77
N LEU A 4 -10.33 -33.65 50.08
CA LEU A 4 -8.97 -33.37 49.62
C LEU A 4 -8.83 -33.60 48.12
N ASN A 5 -9.48 -34.63 47.58
CA ASN A 5 -9.47 -34.92 46.15
C ASN A 5 -10.19 -33.82 45.33
N LYS A 6 -11.32 -33.29 45.84
CA LYS A 6 -12.02 -32.14 45.21
C LYS A 6 -11.16 -30.87 45.20
N LEU A 7 -10.41 -30.60 46.27
CA LEU A 7 -9.49 -29.45 46.34
C LEU A 7 -8.34 -29.60 45.35
N ILE A 8 -7.72 -30.78 45.26
CA ILE A 8 -6.62 -31.06 44.32
C ILE A 8 -7.10 -30.91 42.87
N ILE A 9 -8.25 -31.48 42.53
CA ILE A 9 -8.86 -31.36 41.19
C ILE A 9 -9.18 -29.89 40.89
N SER A 10 -9.79 -29.16 41.84
CA SER A 10 -10.09 -27.73 41.71
C SER A 10 -8.83 -26.91 41.46
N THR A 11 -7.74 -27.16 42.20
CA THR A 11 -6.46 -26.46 41.99
C THR A 11 -5.83 -26.78 40.65
N PHE A 12 -5.99 -28.01 40.15
CA PHE A 12 -5.47 -28.41 38.85
C PHE A 12 -6.22 -27.71 37.71
N PHE A 13 -7.55 -27.60 37.80
CA PHE A 13 -8.34 -26.84 36.83
C PHE A 13 -8.01 -25.35 36.86
N ILE A 14 -7.79 -24.78 38.04
CA ILE A 14 -7.38 -23.37 38.18
C ILE A 14 -5.99 -23.16 37.57
N SER A 15 -5.02 -24.04 37.83
CA SER A 15 -3.68 -23.90 37.24
C SER A 15 -3.68 -24.09 35.72
N LEU A 16 -4.47 -25.03 35.21
CA LEU A 16 -4.63 -25.24 33.76
C LEU A 16 -5.27 -24.02 33.10
N PHE A 17 -6.27 -23.41 33.74
CA PHE A 17 -6.91 -22.19 33.27
C PHE A 17 -5.95 -21.00 33.30
N SER A 18 -5.14 -20.86 34.36
CA SER A 18 -4.10 -19.81 34.45
C SER A 18 -3.01 -19.96 33.40
N ILE A 19 -2.53 -21.18 33.12
CA ILE A 19 -1.55 -21.44 32.05
C ILE A 19 -2.15 -21.13 30.68
N SER A 20 -3.41 -21.50 30.45
CA SER A 20 -4.12 -21.20 29.20
C SER A 20 -4.34 -19.69 29.02
N LEU A 21 -4.63 -18.96 30.10
CA LEU A 21 -4.79 -17.50 30.07
C LEU A 21 -3.47 -16.78 29.80
N LEU A 22 -2.35 -17.29 30.33
CA LEU A 22 -1.00 -16.80 30.03
C LEU A 22 -0.56 -17.11 28.59
N ALA A 23 -1.07 -18.16 27.96
CA ALA A 23 -0.81 -18.40 26.54
C ALA A 23 -1.64 -17.49 25.61
N ALA A 24 -2.69 -16.84 26.14
CA ALA A 24 -3.57 -15.94 25.38
C ALA A 24 -3.11 -14.48 25.36
N ILE A 25 -2.04 -14.13 26.10
CA ILE A 25 -1.33 -12.88 25.84
C ILE A 25 -0.46 -13.07 24.59
N GLU A 26 -1.08 -13.00 23.42
CA GLU A 26 -0.36 -12.60 22.21
C GLU A 26 0.20 -11.21 22.52
N GLU A 27 1.47 -11.17 22.92
CA GLU A 27 2.26 -9.95 22.98
C GLU A 27 2.39 -9.48 21.54
N ASP A 28 1.43 -8.66 21.11
CA ASP A 28 1.53 -7.89 19.89
C ASP A 28 2.79 -7.05 20.07
N ASN A 29 3.88 -7.48 19.43
CA ASN A 29 5.26 -7.12 19.75
C ASN A 29 5.54 -5.69 19.23
N PHE A 30 4.80 -4.71 19.75
CA PHE A 30 4.88 -3.32 19.37
C PHE A 30 5.93 -2.61 20.22
N TYR A 31 6.91 -2.02 19.56
CA TYR A 31 7.89 -1.15 20.20
C TYR A 31 7.27 0.20 20.58
N THR A 32 7.76 0.80 21.64
CA THR A 32 7.43 2.18 22.03
C THR A 32 7.94 3.19 20.98
N VAL A 33 7.49 4.43 21.06
CA VAL A 33 7.93 5.50 20.14
C VAL A 33 9.44 5.72 20.27
N GLU A 34 9.95 5.69 21.49
CA GLU A 34 11.37 5.82 21.82
C GLU A 34 12.19 4.64 21.27
N GLU A 35 11.76 3.39 21.51
CA GLU A 35 12.45 2.21 20.98
C GLU A 35 12.51 2.22 19.45
N CYS A 36 11.41 2.57 18.78
CA CYS A 36 11.40 2.74 17.33
C CYS A 36 12.38 3.81 16.85
N ARG A 37 12.44 4.94 17.55
CA ARG A 37 13.36 6.03 17.22
C ARG A 37 14.81 5.62 17.38
N ASP A 38 15.13 4.86 18.42
CA ASP A 38 16.48 4.38 18.71
C ASP A 38 17.01 3.44 17.62
N ILE A 39 16.13 2.68 16.97
CA ILE A 39 16.46 1.84 15.81
C ILE A 39 16.21 2.52 14.45
N GLY A 40 15.87 3.81 14.43
CA GLY A 40 15.77 4.62 13.22
C GLY A 40 14.40 4.68 12.54
N TYR A 41 13.34 4.15 13.16
CA TYR A 41 11.97 4.25 12.67
C TYR A 41 11.19 5.42 13.32
N ASN A 42 10.28 6.01 12.55
CA ASN A 42 9.34 7.03 13.04
C ASN A 42 7.92 6.45 13.11
N LYS A 43 7.49 6.08 14.33
CA LYS A 43 6.20 5.44 14.59
C LYS A 43 4.99 6.31 14.24
N ASP A 44 5.13 7.63 14.19
CA ASP A 44 4.02 8.54 13.87
C ASP A 44 3.71 8.60 12.37
N THR A 45 4.61 8.09 11.51
CA THR A 45 4.52 8.25 10.05
C THR A 45 4.77 6.97 9.26
N LEU A 46 5.45 5.99 9.87
CA LEU A 46 5.75 4.71 9.25
C LEU A 46 4.46 3.91 9.06
N LYS A 47 4.26 3.41 7.84
CA LYS A 47 3.07 2.68 7.41
C LYS A 47 3.39 1.22 7.20
N CYS A 48 2.51 0.31 7.64
CA CYS A 48 2.80 -1.13 7.55
C CYS A 48 2.91 -1.62 6.09
N SER A 49 2.20 -0.97 5.16
CA SER A 49 2.33 -1.23 3.72
C SER A 49 3.74 -0.97 3.18
N THR A 50 4.52 -0.08 3.82
CA THR A 50 5.93 0.15 3.49
C THR A 50 6.79 -1.03 3.92
N CYS A 51 6.55 -1.59 5.11
CA CYS A 51 7.27 -2.75 5.62
C CYS A 51 7.06 -3.98 4.72
N ASP A 52 5.85 -4.15 4.19
CA ASP A 52 5.52 -5.28 3.31
C ASP A 52 6.34 -5.27 2.01
N LYS A 53 6.77 -4.08 1.55
CA LYS A 53 7.63 -3.92 0.36
C LYS A 53 9.09 -4.32 0.60
N LEU A 54 9.56 -4.48 1.84
CA LEU A 54 10.97 -4.78 2.13
C LEU A 54 11.45 -6.10 1.51
N THR A 55 10.58 -7.10 1.49
CA THR A 55 10.83 -8.42 0.86
C THR A 55 11.13 -8.31 -0.64
N GLN A 56 10.54 -7.32 -1.33
CA GLN A 56 10.79 -7.08 -2.76
C GLN A 56 12.24 -6.65 -3.03
N PHE A 57 12.90 -6.05 -2.03
CA PHE A 57 14.26 -5.52 -2.15
C PHE A 57 15.31 -6.38 -1.41
N SER A 58 14.93 -7.58 -0.95
CA SER A 58 15.79 -8.45 -0.14
C SER A 58 16.26 -7.77 1.17
N LEU A 59 15.35 -7.04 1.82
CA LEU A 59 15.56 -6.35 3.09
C LEU A 59 14.73 -6.99 4.21
N GLU A 60 14.56 -8.31 4.18
CA GLU A 60 13.73 -9.05 5.14
C GLU A 60 14.22 -8.94 6.58
N GLU A 61 15.52 -8.70 6.78
CA GLU A 61 16.10 -8.48 8.11
C GLU A 61 15.48 -7.28 8.83
N LEU A 62 14.99 -6.28 8.10
CA LEU A 62 14.35 -5.08 8.63
C LEU A 62 12.84 -5.28 8.89
N TYR A 63 12.26 -6.36 8.39
CA TYR A 63 10.81 -6.54 8.33
C TYR A 63 10.16 -6.58 9.72
N THR A 64 10.74 -7.36 10.64
CA THR A 64 10.19 -7.52 12.00
C THR A 64 10.15 -6.18 12.74
N ASP A 65 11.28 -5.49 12.80
CA ASP A 65 11.39 -4.20 13.50
C ASP A 65 10.50 -3.13 12.85
N CYS A 66 10.42 -3.11 11.52
CA CYS A 66 9.53 -2.22 10.79
C CYS A 66 8.05 -2.49 11.18
N LYS A 67 7.64 -3.76 11.23
CA LYS A 67 6.27 -4.15 11.62
C LYS A 67 5.94 -3.78 13.07
N SER A 68 6.90 -3.86 13.98
CA SER A 68 6.75 -3.42 15.39
C SER A 68 6.58 -1.90 15.54
N CYS A 69 6.99 -1.14 14.52
CA CYS A 69 7.01 0.32 14.54
C CYS A 69 5.99 1.00 13.60
N CYS A 70 5.25 0.25 12.80
CA CYS A 70 4.37 0.82 11.79
C CYS A 70 2.94 1.05 12.28
N LEU A 71 2.24 1.96 11.59
CA LEU A 71 0.80 2.17 11.74
C LEU A 71 0.06 1.28 10.75
N GLU A 72 -0.91 0.52 11.27
CA GLU A 72 -1.82 -0.25 10.44
C GLU A 72 -2.73 0.71 9.66
N GLU A 73 -2.68 0.61 8.34
CA GLU A 73 -3.48 1.45 7.47
C GLU A 73 -4.78 0.73 7.12
N LYS A 74 -5.92 1.36 7.41
CA LYS A 74 -7.16 0.93 6.78
C LYS A 74 -7.06 1.22 5.30
N ASN A 75 -7.20 0.18 4.47
CA ASN A 75 -7.33 0.33 3.03
C ASN A 75 -8.39 1.39 2.73
N GLN A 76 -8.01 2.49 2.11
CA GLN A 76 -8.96 3.50 1.68
C GLN A 76 -9.78 2.91 0.53
N ILE A 77 -11.01 2.48 0.84
CA ILE A 77 -11.99 2.03 -0.14
C ILE A 77 -12.47 3.28 -0.87
N HIS A 78 -11.72 3.70 -1.89
CA HIS A 78 -12.15 4.71 -2.83
C HIS A 78 -12.73 4.02 -4.06
N GLU A 79 -13.67 4.68 -4.73
CA GLU A 79 -14.22 4.19 -5.98
C GLU A 79 -13.14 4.24 -7.07
N LYS A 80 -12.87 3.09 -7.69
CA LYS A 80 -11.93 2.94 -8.80
C LYS A 80 -12.58 3.37 -10.12
N TYR A 81 -11.75 3.80 -11.05
CA TYR A 81 -12.17 4.19 -12.39
C TYR A 81 -12.08 2.99 -13.35
N ALA A 82 -13.06 2.88 -14.25
CA ALA A 82 -13.11 1.77 -15.19
C ALA A 82 -12.03 1.88 -16.29
N PHE A 83 -11.75 3.10 -16.74
CA PHE A 83 -10.78 3.37 -17.81
C PHE A 83 -9.99 4.64 -17.52
N ALA A 84 -8.84 4.79 -18.17
CA ALA A 84 -8.09 6.03 -18.19
C ALA A 84 -7.50 6.30 -19.58
N TYR A 85 -7.37 7.58 -19.94
CA TYR A 85 -6.60 8.03 -21.09
C TYR A 85 -5.41 8.87 -20.67
N ILE A 86 -4.26 8.66 -21.29
CA ILE A 86 -3.16 9.64 -21.25
C ILE A 86 -3.26 10.50 -22.49
N GLU A 87 -3.65 11.75 -22.32
CA GLU A 87 -3.70 12.74 -23.39
C GLU A 87 -2.37 13.49 -23.47
N TYR A 88 -1.79 13.57 -24.67
CA TYR A 88 -0.52 14.26 -24.91
C TYR A 88 -0.43 14.88 -26.30
N CYS A 89 0.41 15.89 -26.48
CA CYS A 89 0.82 16.38 -27.79
C CYS A 89 2.24 15.92 -28.14
N GLU A 90 2.47 15.43 -29.36
CA GLU A 90 3.82 15.18 -29.89
C GLU A 90 4.68 16.47 -29.87
N CYS A 91 4.03 17.63 -29.99
CA CYS A 91 4.67 18.94 -29.93
C CYS A 91 5.22 19.32 -28.54
N ASN A 92 4.66 18.76 -27.47
CA ASN A 92 4.97 19.14 -26.10
C ASN A 92 5.72 18.03 -25.34
N ILE A 93 5.45 16.76 -25.66
CA ILE A 93 5.86 15.62 -24.83
C ILE A 93 7.37 15.51 -24.61
N ALA A 94 8.19 15.94 -25.57
CA ALA A 94 9.65 15.94 -25.44
C ALA A 94 10.16 16.79 -24.26
N ARG A 95 9.35 17.76 -23.77
CA ARG A 95 9.67 18.60 -22.61
C ARG A 95 9.40 17.92 -21.26
N PHE A 96 8.76 16.75 -21.27
CA PHE A 96 8.34 16.00 -20.09
C PHE A 96 8.96 14.60 -20.12
N PRO A 97 10.26 14.45 -19.79
CA PRO A 97 11.01 13.22 -20.04
C PRO A 97 10.39 11.97 -19.42
N GLN A 98 9.79 12.09 -18.24
CA GLN A 98 9.18 10.96 -17.54
C GLN A 98 7.87 10.51 -18.19
N ALA A 99 6.94 11.44 -18.47
CA ALA A 99 5.73 11.14 -19.22
C ALA A 99 6.04 10.67 -20.65
N HIS A 100 7.06 11.25 -21.29
CA HIS A 100 7.57 10.82 -22.59
C HIS A 100 8.08 9.38 -22.53
N ALA A 101 8.89 9.03 -21.54
CA ALA A 101 9.40 7.68 -21.34
C ALA A 101 8.26 6.68 -21.11
N PHE A 102 7.25 7.04 -20.30
CA PHE A 102 6.07 6.20 -20.07
C PHE A 102 5.34 5.90 -21.39
N ILE A 103 5.07 6.93 -22.19
CA ILE A 103 4.30 6.82 -23.44
C ILE A 103 5.09 6.11 -24.53
N LYS A 104 6.36 6.49 -24.75
CA LYS A 104 7.15 6.01 -25.88
C LYS A 104 7.82 4.65 -25.64
N SER A 105 7.99 4.24 -24.38
CA SER A 105 8.46 2.89 -24.04
C SER A 105 7.32 1.86 -23.95
N ASP A 106 6.11 2.21 -24.40
CA ASP A 106 4.93 1.34 -24.39
C ASP A 106 4.54 0.81 -23.00
N MET A 107 4.85 1.56 -21.93
CA MET A 107 4.51 1.15 -20.55
C MET A 107 3.00 1.08 -20.32
N ALA A 108 2.21 1.80 -21.12
CA ALA A 108 0.76 1.78 -21.03
C ALA A 108 0.16 0.38 -21.33
N SER A 109 0.90 -0.48 -22.02
CA SER A 109 0.50 -1.86 -22.34
C SER A 109 0.25 -2.71 -21.09
N GLU A 110 0.86 -2.37 -19.94
CA GLU A 110 0.67 -3.05 -18.65
C GLU A 110 -0.80 -3.06 -18.19
N TRP A 111 -1.62 -2.09 -18.63
CA TRP A 111 -3.07 -2.01 -18.33
C TRP A 111 -3.97 -2.40 -19.49
N GLY A 112 -3.42 -2.97 -20.58
CA GLY A 112 -4.18 -3.47 -21.72
C GLY A 112 -5.21 -2.48 -22.25
N SER A 113 -6.50 -2.87 -22.27
CA SER A 113 -7.58 -2.02 -22.78
C SER A 113 -8.06 -0.94 -21.81
N GLN A 114 -7.67 -0.99 -20.53
CA GLN A 114 -8.12 -0.05 -19.51
C GLN A 114 -7.42 1.30 -19.64
N LEU A 115 -6.16 1.32 -20.08
CA LEU A 115 -5.39 2.53 -20.34
C LEU A 115 -5.20 2.73 -21.84
N LYS A 116 -5.53 3.91 -22.36
CA LYS A 116 -5.22 4.27 -23.76
C LYS A 116 -4.44 5.55 -23.84
N VAL A 117 -3.40 5.58 -24.64
CA VAL A 117 -2.68 6.82 -24.94
C VAL A 117 -3.35 7.51 -26.14
N LYS A 118 -3.68 8.80 -26.00
CA LYS A 118 -4.34 9.60 -27.03
C LYS A 118 -3.55 10.85 -27.36
N HIS A 119 -3.24 11.01 -28.64
CA HIS A 119 -2.66 12.25 -29.13
C HIS A 119 -3.74 13.34 -29.24
N VAL A 120 -3.57 14.42 -28.48
CA VAL A 120 -4.45 15.60 -28.46
C VAL A 120 -3.57 16.83 -28.70
N ARG A 121 -3.76 17.48 -29.85
CA ARG A 121 -2.91 18.62 -30.26
C ARG A 121 -2.97 19.74 -29.22
N GLY A 122 -1.80 20.24 -28.82
CA GLY A 122 -1.66 21.33 -27.85
C GLY A 122 -1.83 20.90 -26.38
N SER A 123 -2.24 19.67 -26.10
CA SER A 123 -2.35 19.19 -24.73
C SER A 123 -0.98 19.05 -24.06
N LEU A 124 -0.96 19.35 -22.76
CA LEU A 124 0.11 18.93 -21.86
C LEU A 124 -0.21 17.52 -21.36
N PRO A 125 0.80 16.71 -20.99
CA PRO A 125 0.58 15.36 -20.47
C PRO A 125 -0.46 15.34 -19.34
N THR A 126 -1.60 14.71 -19.62
CA THR A 126 -2.76 14.69 -18.74
C THR A 126 -3.32 13.28 -18.63
N LEU A 127 -3.53 12.81 -17.41
CA LEU A 127 -4.22 11.55 -17.13
C LEU A 127 -5.72 11.82 -16.91
N VAL A 128 -6.56 11.27 -17.77
CA VAL A 128 -8.02 11.48 -17.80
C VAL A 128 -8.72 10.20 -17.37
N MET A 129 -9.27 10.19 -16.17
CA MET A 129 -9.97 9.05 -15.59
C MET A 129 -11.44 9.01 -16.04
N LYS A 130 -11.94 7.82 -16.36
CA LYS A 130 -13.23 7.59 -16.99
C LYS A 130 -14.06 6.51 -16.30
N ASP A 131 -15.36 6.71 -16.30
CA ASP A 131 -16.34 5.73 -15.83
C ASP A 131 -16.63 4.64 -16.89
N LYS A 132 -17.52 3.70 -16.56
CA LYS A 132 -17.95 2.59 -17.45
C LYS A 132 -18.63 3.06 -18.74
N ARG A 133 -19.11 4.31 -18.77
CA ARG A 133 -19.76 4.94 -19.93
C ARG A 133 -18.77 5.74 -20.78
N GLY A 134 -17.51 5.82 -20.38
CA GLY A 134 -16.46 6.61 -21.04
C GLY A 134 -16.50 8.10 -20.73
N VAL A 135 -17.33 8.52 -19.77
CA VAL A 135 -17.44 9.92 -19.32
C VAL A 135 -16.21 10.26 -18.48
N THR A 136 -15.62 11.43 -18.72
CA THR A 136 -14.51 11.93 -17.92
C THR A 136 -14.99 12.29 -16.53
N MET A 137 -14.44 11.63 -15.52
CA MET A 137 -14.74 11.87 -14.11
C MET A 137 -13.74 12.85 -13.49
N LYS A 138 -12.46 12.71 -13.84
CA LYS A 138 -11.39 13.55 -13.31
C LYS A 138 -10.19 13.58 -14.27
N SER A 139 -9.49 14.71 -14.28
CA SER A 139 -8.24 14.88 -15.01
C SER A 139 -7.13 15.27 -14.06
N PHE A 140 -5.95 14.69 -14.25
CA PHE A 140 -4.76 14.91 -13.47
C PHE A 140 -3.64 15.41 -14.38
N ASN A 141 -3.01 16.50 -13.98
CA ASN A 141 -1.77 16.94 -14.61
C ASN A 141 -0.63 15.99 -14.20
N ILE A 142 0.08 15.45 -15.18
CA ILE A 142 1.19 14.51 -14.92
C ILE A 142 2.54 15.06 -15.43
N GLU A 143 2.67 16.37 -15.61
CA GLU A 143 3.89 17.01 -16.13
C GLU A 143 5.10 16.77 -15.22
N SER A 144 4.87 16.78 -13.90
CA SER A 144 5.92 16.60 -12.87
C SER A 144 6.01 15.18 -12.33
N TRP A 145 5.20 14.25 -12.85
CA TRP A 145 5.19 12.88 -12.34
C TRP A 145 6.31 12.07 -12.97
N ASP A 146 6.98 11.26 -12.16
CA ASP A 146 7.85 10.22 -12.68
C ASP A 146 7.06 9.00 -13.16
N THR A 147 7.73 8.11 -13.90
CA THR A 147 7.11 6.89 -14.43
C THR A 147 6.49 6.04 -13.32
N ASN A 148 7.17 5.86 -12.18
CA ASN A 148 6.69 5.05 -11.06
C ASN A 148 5.43 5.64 -10.44
N THR A 149 5.37 6.95 -10.26
CA THR A 149 4.21 7.67 -9.74
C THR A 149 2.99 7.45 -10.63
N ILE A 150 3.17 7.48 -11.97
CA ILE A 150 2.10 7.17 -12.92
C ILE A 150 1.63 5.72 -12.72
N LYS A 151 2.55 4.76 -12.63
CA LYS A 151 2.22 3.33 -12.43
C LYS A 151 1.49 3.08 -11.12
N GLU A 152 2.01 3.59 -10.01
CA GLU A 152 1.44 3.44 -8.67
C GLU A 152 0.04 4.05 -8.61
N PHE A 153 -0.14 5.24 -9.19
CA PHE A 153 -1.45 5.86 -9.29
C PHE A 153 -2.43 5.00 -10.08
N LEU A 154 -2.05 4.52 -11.27
CA LEU A 154 -2.92 3.67 -12.09
C LEU A 154 -3.30 2.37 -11.36
N ASN A 155 -2.35 1.71 -10.70
CA ASN A 155 -2.60 0.47 -9.94
C ASN A 155 -3.55 0.67 -8.75
N GLY A 156 -3.46 1.82 -8.08
CA GLY A 156 -4.36 2.17 -6.99
C GLY A 156 -5.78 2.52 -7.47
N TRP A 157 -5.89 3.17 -8.63
CA TRP A 157 -7.11 3.88 -9.03
C TRP A 157 -7.88 3.26 -10.21
N LEU A 158 -7.30 2.32 -10.97
CA LEU A 158 -8.04 1.55 -11.98
C LEU A 158 -8.66 0.29 -11.39
N GLU A 159 -9.85 -0.07 -11.89
CA GLU A 159 -10.58 -1.31 -11.57
C GLU A 159 -9.73 -2.57 -11.81
#